data_AF-W9R600-F1
#
_entry.id   AF-W9R600-F1
#
_cell.length_a   1.000
_cell.length_b   1.000
_cell.length_c   1.000
_cell.angle_alpha   90.00
_cell.angle_beta   90.00
_cell.angle_gamma   90.00
#
_symmetry.space_group_name_H-M   'P 1'
#
loop_
_entity.id
_entity.type
_entity.pdbx_description
1 polymer ?
#
loop_
_entity_poly.entity_id
_entity_poly.type
_entity_poly.pdbx_seq_one_letter_code
_entity_poly.pdbx_strand_id
1 'polypeptide(L)' 'MQRDHRDYDSAISSHSKFSSTLDELNLVESIVLSIISMLSSPNDESPANVEAAKEWRERRSEFRKKVSRCVRKSQEML' A
#
# COMPACT_ATOMS: atom_id res chain seq x y z
N MET A 1 -27.63 -29.61 36.98
CA MET A 1 -27.38 -28.52 36.00
C MET A 1 -25.88 -28.40 35.79
N GLN A 2 -25.33 -29.15 34.85
CA GLN A 2 -23.95 -28.99 34.37
C GLN A 2 -24.10 -28.49 32.94
N ARG A 3 -23.89 -27.18 32.70
CA ARG A 3 -23.80 -26.66 31.33
C ARG A 3 -22.47 -27.15 30.79
N ASP A 4 -22.53 -27.97 29.75
CA ASP A 4 -21.41 -28.75 29.23
C ASP A 4 -20.39 -27.78 28.61
N HIS A 5 -19.13 -27.83 29.07
CA HIS A 5 -18.05 -26.92 28.65
C HIS A 5 -17.72 -27.05 27.16
N ARG A 6 -18.18 -28.14 26.53
CA ARG A 6 -18.01 -28.47 25.10
C ARG A 6 -18.83 -27.59 24.16
N ASP A 7 -19.92 -26.99 24.64
CA ASP A 7 -20.73 -26.09 23.81
C ASP A 7 -20.02 -24.74 23.57
N TYR A 8 -19.16 -24.32 24.51
CA TYR A 8 -18.37 -23.08 24.38
C TYR A 8 -17.25 -23.21 23.35
N ASP A 9 -16.56 -24.36 23.32
CA ASP A 9 -15.49 -24.63 22.36
C ASP A 9 -16.02 -24.79 20.92
N SER A 10 -17.24 -25.29 20.77
CA SER A 10 -17.92 -25.39 19.47
C SER A 10 -18.29 -24.01 18.89
N ALA A 11 -18.70 -23.08 19.75
CA ALA A 11 -19.01 -21.70 19.36
C ALA A 11 -17.75 -20.90 18.98
N ILE A 12 -16.60 -21.15 19.62
CA ILE A 12 -15.33 -20.48 19.31
C ILE A 12 -14.71 -21.03 18.02
N SER A 13 -14.86 -22.34 17.74
CA SER A 13 -14.33 -22.96 16.51
C SER A 13 -14.97 -22.42 15.23
N SER A 14 -16.23 -21.97 15.30
CA SER A 14 -16.97 -21.42 14.15
C SER A 14 -16.67 -19.95 13.85
N HIS A 15 -15.93 -19.26 14.73
CA HIS A 15 -15.61 -17.83 14.59
C HIS A 15 -14.21 -17.54 14.04
N SER A 16 -13.47 -18.56 13.58
CA SER A 16 -12.06 -18.42 13.20
C SER A 16 -11.75 -18.65 11.70
N LYS A 17 -12.74 -18.88 10.84
CA LYS A 17 -12.50 -19.12 9.39
C LYS A 17 -13.34 -18.24 8.47
N PHE A 18 -13.50 -16.96 8.81
CA PHE A 18 -14.20 -16.00 7.96
C PHE A 18 -13.48 -14.65 7.98
N SER A 19 -12.28 -14.57 7.40
CA SER A 19 -11.75 -13.29 6.85
C SER A 19 -10.40 -13.40 6.14
N SER A 20 -9.80 -14.57 5.93
CA SER A 20 -8.46 -14.62 5.35
C SER A 20 -8.37 -14.01 3.94
N THR A 21 -9.40 -14.14 3.12
CA THR A 21 -9.47 -13.53 1.77
C THR A 21 -9.95 -12.08 1.76
N LEU A 22 -10.76 -11.65 2.73
CA LEU A 22 -11.19 -10.24 2.83
C LEU A 22 -10.05 -9.39 3.38
N ASP A 23 -9.31 -9.87 4.39
CA ASP A 23 -8.14 -9.17 4.93
C ASP A 23 -7.02 -9.00 3.89
N GLU A 24 -6.79 -10.00 3.04
CA GLU A 24 -5.78 -9.92 1.98
C GLU A 24 -6.14 -8.86 0.92
N LEU A 25 -7.40 -8.79 0.48
CA LEU A 25 -7.83 -7.76 -0.48
C LEU A 25 -7.77 -6.35 0.12
N ASN A 26 -8.22 -6.21 1.37
CA ASN A 26 -8.14 -4.94 2.10
C ASN A 26 -6.69 -4.47 2.29
N LEU A 27 -5.74 -5.39 2.47
CA LEU A 27 -4.31 -5.06 2.56
C LEU A 27 -3.75 -4.57 1.22
N VAL A 28 -4.06 -5.25 0.11
CA VAL A 28 -3.60 -4.83 -1.22
C VAL A 28 -4.14 -3.43 -1.56
N GLU A 29 -5.42 -3.18 -1.34
CA GLU A 29 -6.02 -1.86 -1.55
C GLU A 29 -5.30 -0.79 -0.71
N SER A 30 -5.10 -1.07 0.57
CA SER A 30 -4.41 -0.14 1.48
C SER A 30 -2.98 0.16 1.04
N ILE A 31 -2.23 -0.86 0.59
CA ILE A 31 -0.87 -0.69 0.06
C ILE A 31 -0.89 0.17 -1.22
N VAL A 32 -1.81 -0.11 -2.15
CA VAL A 32 -1.91 0.65 -3.41
C VAL A 32 -2.27 2.11 -3.14
N LEU A 33 -3.23 2.38 -2.24
CA LEU A 33 -3.59 3.74 -1.82
C LEU A 33 -2.43 4.48 -1.17
N SER A 34 -1.62 3.78 -0.36
CA SER A 34 -0.40 4.33 0.23
C SER A 34 0.62 4.69 -0.85
N ILE A 35 0.84 3.83 -1.85
CA ILE A 35 1.75 4.10 -2.98
C ILE A 35 1.26 5.31 -3.80
N ILE A 36 -0.03 5.41 -4.11
CA ILE A 36 -0.60 6.55 -4.83
C ILE A 36 -0.37 7.85 -4.05
N SER A 37 -0.59 7.81 -2.73
CA SER A 37 -0.36 8.95 -1.84
C SER A 37 1.12 9.35 -1.81
N MET A 38 2.02 8.37 -1.71
CA MET A 38 3.47 8.58 -1.75
C MET A 38 3.93 9.16 -3.09
N LEU A 39 3.37 8.74 -4.22
CA LEU A 39 3.72 9.31 -5.53
C LEU A 39 3.20 10.76 -5.71
N SER A 40 2.08 11.07 -5.07
CA SER A 40 1.49 12.41 -5.08
C SER A 40 2.25 13.39 -4.16
N SER A 41 2.76 12.88 -3.03
CA SER A 41 3.59 13.62 -2.08
C SER A 41 4.78 12.76 -1.62
N PRO A 42 5.87 12.71 -2.39
CA PRO A 42 7.06 11.93 -2.07
C PRO A 42 7.67 12.34 -0.74
N ASN A 43 8.17 11.34 0.00
CA ASN A 43 8.89 11.55 1.25
C ASN A 43 10.35 11.94 0.95
N ASP A 44 10.72 13.19 1.23
CA ASP A 44 12.06 13.72 1.01
C ASP A 44 12.91 13.82 2.28
N GLU A 45 12.31 13.54 3.45
CA GLU A 45 12.97 13.40 4.76
C GLU A 45 13.70 12.05 4.88
N SER A 46 13.19 11.01 4.23
CA SER A 46 13.84 9.69 4.13
C SER A 46 13.85 9.19 2.68
N PRO A 47 14.68 9.80 1.81
CA PRO A 47 14.64 9.49 0.39
C PRO A 47 15.42 8.23 0.06
N ALA A 48 14.78 7.28 -0.63
CA ALA A 48 15.48 6.14 -1.23
C ALA A 48 16.42 6.56 -2.38
N ASN A 49 16.09 7.66 -3.06
CA ASN A 49 16.93 8.27 -4.10
C ASN A 49 17.23 9.74 -3.73
N VAL A 50 18.42 9.98 -3.20
CA VAL A 50 18.87 11.30 -2.72
C VAL A 50 18.89 12.35 -3.84
N GLU A 51 19.32 11.98 -5.04
CA GLU A 51 19.38 12.90 -6.19
C GLU A 51 17.97 13.34 -6.62
N ALA A 52 17.03 12.39 -6.69
CA ALA A 52 15.64 12.69 -7.01
C ALA A 52 14.99 13.56 -5.94
N ALA A 53 15.32 13.35 -4.66
CA ALA A 53 14.82 14.17 -3.56
C ALA A 53 15.39 15.60 -3.58
N LYS A 54 16.69 15.74 -3.88
CA LYS A 54 17.31 17.06 -4.07
C LYS A 54 16.69 17.80 -5.25
N GLU A 55 16.53 17.13 -6.39
CA GLU A 55 15.82 17.69 -7.55
C GLU A 55 14.35 17.99 -7.22
N TRP A 56 13.73 17.18 -6.36
CA TRP A 56 12.37 17.42 -5.90
C TRP A 56 12.27 18.73 -5.11
N ARG A 57 13.21 19.03 -4.20
CA ARG A 57 13.21 20.28 -3.42
C ARG A 57 13.63 21.50 -4.23
N GLU A 58 14.72 21.38 -4.98
CA GLU A 58 15.42 22.54 -5.54
C GLU A 58 15.06 22.82 -7.02
N ARG A 59 14.63 21.79 -7.78
CA ARG A 59 14.51 21.84 -9.25
C ARG A 59 13.23 21.17 -9.76
N ARG A 60 12.08 21.69 -9.29
CA ARG A 60 10.74 21.15 -9.55
C ARG A 60 10.40 20.90 -11.02
N SER A 61 10.78 21.83 -11.89
CA SER A 61 10.51 21.77 -13.32
C SER A 61 11.26 20.60 -13.99
N GLU A 62 12.54 20.42 -13.66
CA GLU A 62 13.38 19.34 -14.20
C GLU A 62 12.94 17.98 -13.67
N PHE A 63 12.62 17.90 -12.37
CA PHE A 63 12.02 16.70 -11.78
C PHE A 63 10.76 16.28 -12.55
N ARG A 64 9.85 17.23 -12.81
CA ARG A 64 8.59 16.95 -13.54
C ARG A 64 8.85 16.50 -14.98
N LYS A 65 9.83 17.09 -15.68
CA LYS A 65 10.23 16.65 -17.02
C LYS A 65 10.76 15.21 -17.03
N LYS A 66 11.49 14.78 -15.99
CA LYS A 66 11.96 13.39 -15.87
C LYS A 66 10.81 12.43 -15.57
N VAL A 67 9.94 12.78 -14.63
CA VAL A 67 8.75 11.96 -14.31
C VAL A 67 7.85 11.80 -15.55
N SER A 68 7.58 12.87 -16.31
CA SER A 68 6.80 12.79 -17.54
C SER A 68 7.41 11.83 -18.58
N ARG A 69 8.74 11.77 -18.68
CA ARG A 69 9.42 10.79 -19.53
C ARG A 69 9.21 9.35 -19.05
N CYS A 70 9.28 9.12 -17.73
CA CYS A 70 8.99 7.81 -17.14
C CYS A 70 7.55 7.37 -17.38
N VAL A 71 6.58 8.28 -17.20
CA VAL A 71 5.15 8.01 -17.47
C VAL A 71 4.94 7.63 -18.93
N ARG A 72 5.48 8.41 -19.88
CA ARG A 72 5.36 8.09 -21.30
C ARG A 72 5.96 6.72 -21.64
N LYS A 73 7.17 6.42 -21.13
CA LYS A 73 7.82 5.12 -21.32
C LYS A 73 6.97 3.97 -20.76
N SER A 74 6.29 4.18 -19.62
CA SER A 74 5.41 3.16 -19.04
C SER A 74 4.14 2.88 -19.87
N GLN A 75 3.70 3.85 -20.69
CA GLN A 75 2.56 3.71 -21.59
C GLN A 75 2.93 3.05 -22.92
N GLU A 76 4.19 3.15 -23.36
CA GLU A 76 4.71 2.52 -24.58
C GLU A 76 4.92 1.00 -24.42
N MET A 77 4.85 0.47 -23.19
CA MET A 77 5.01 -0.96 -22.89
C MET A 77 3.68 -1.75 -22.92
N LEU A 78 2.60 -1.14 -23.41
CA LEU A 78 1.30 -1.76 -23.68
C LEU A 78 1.10 -1.93 -25.20
#